data_AF-A0A946Q7M1-F1
#
_entry.id   AF-A0A946Q7M1-F1
#
_cell.length_a   1.000
_cell.length_b   1.000
_cell.length_c   1.000
_cell.angle_alpha   90.00
_cell.angle_beta   90.00
_cell.angle_gamma   90.00
#
_symmetry.space_group_name_H-M   'P 1'
#
loop_
_entity.id
_entity.type
_entity.pdbx_description
1 polymer ?
#
loop_
_entity_poly.entity_id
_entity_poly.type
_entity_poly.pdbx_seq_one_letter_code
_entity_poly.pdbx_strand_id
1 'polypeptide(L)'
;MTDGKHPRKRRLIALLVVLPLLAGGLVFFAITQYQARVVELEQSRFGQSSARQLAAQVASYVVEDNLLSLNVIVAQLTRNEPLQFVAIYDESNQLIVQSGKEERTNTSYTAEVTFQDSLVGRVRMTVSHAETANQFLGWMLLMLAAGYSFLVARFATSITSWVNHETRSEPAATQVLETPPQTDHGPTDECILVVRIRPARHLEQHFDKFFKAANLYGGIVEQTTPEELVIHFDNSDAMYMATCSGLLIQKIAAKVNGKIAFGGTLDLLNEEPEKIRKAASYLASIAEGNLIAAHGYSPLSDRVELQSFHHALVDSKGLLRIAGLINPDLLNNQARQLATPG
;
A
#
# COMPACT_ATOMS: atom_id res chain seq x y z
N MET A 1 33.27 6.24 -38.45
CA MET A 1 32.10 7.15 -38.30
C MET A 1 30.94 6.36 -37.70
N THR A 2 30.19 7.00 -36.79
CA THR A 2 28.96 6.54 -36.11
C THR A 2 29.13 5.68 -34.83
N ASP A 3 29.86 6.23 -33.87
CA ASP A 3 29.56 6.02 -32.44
C ASP A 3 28.55 7.10 -32.01
N GLY A 4 27.48 6.74 -31.29
CA GLY A 4 26.51 7.76 -30.84
C GLY A 4 25.10 7.30 -30.44
N LYS A 5 24.73 6.01 -30.54
CA LYS A 5 23.35 5.57 -30.23
C LYS A 5 23.10 5.04 -28.81
N HIS A 6 24.13 4.69 -28.04
CA HIS A 6 23.96 4.11 -26.69
C HIS A 6 23.59 5.08 -25.53
N PRO A 7 24.01 6.37 -25.49
CA PRO A 7 23.70 7.22 -24.33
C PRO A 7 22.23 7.66 -24.29
N ARG A 8 21.51 7.58 -25.41
CA ARG A 8 20.11 8.03 -25.53
C ARG A 8 19.12 7.07 -24.86
N LYS A 9 19.32 5.75 -24.98
CA LYS A 9 18.43 4.75 -24.35
C LYS A 9 18.53 4.74 -22.83
N ARG A 10 19.75 4.89 -22.28
CA ARG A 10 19.97 4.99 -20.82
C ARG A 10 19.39 6.27 -20.22
N ARG A 11 19.46 7.40 -20.95
CA ARG A 11 18.81 8.66 -20.55
C ARG A 11 17.28 8.55 -20.57
N LEU A 12 16.71 7.80 -21.53
CA LEU A 12 15.26 7.60 -21.62
C LEU A 12 14.71 6.75 -20.47
N ILE A 13 15.39 5.66 -20.09
CA ILE A 13 14.96 4.82 -18.96
C ILE A 13 15.09 5.58 -17.64
N ALA A 14 16.19 6.33 -17.44
CA ALA A 14 16.35 7.17 -16.27
C ALA A 14 15.27 8.27 -16.18
N LEU A 15 14.91 8.90 -17.31
CA LEU A 15 13.81 9.87 -17.37
C LEU A 15 12.46 9.24 -17.03
N LEU A 16 12.19 8.01 -17.47
CA LEU A 16 10.91 7.33 -17.27
C LEU A 16 10.67 6.96 -15.79
N VAL A 17 11.74 6.73 -15.02
CA VAL A 17 11.65 6.45 -13.57
C VAL A 17 11.68 7.72 -12.73
N VAL A 18 12.48 8.72 -13.12
CA VAL A 18 12.61 9.98 -12.37
C VAL A 18 11.36 10.85 -12.47
N LEU A 19 10.66 10.82 -13.62
CA LEU A 19 9.47 11.63 -13.85
C LEU A 19 8.29 11.30 -12.91
N PRO A 20 7.86 10.03 -12.71
CA PRO A 20 6.80 9.70 -11.76
C PRO A 20 7.22 9.93 -10.31
N LEU A 21 8.51 9.76 -9.98
CA LEU A 21 9.04 10.08 -8.65
C LEU A 21 8.95 11.58 -8.35
N LEU A 22 9.34 12.43 -9.31
CA LEU A 22 9.22 13.88 -9.18
C LEU A 22 7.74 14.29 -9.09
N ALA A 23 6.87 13.71 -9.90
CA ALA A 23 5.43 13.99 -9.83
C ALA A 23 4.83 13.60 -8.47
N GLY A 24 5.18 12.41 -7.95
CA GLY A 24 4.76 11.96 -6.62
C GLY A 24 5.28 12.86 -5.50
N GLY A 25 6.54 13.27 -5.56
CA GLY A 25 7.13 14.22 -4.61
C GLY A 25 6.46 15.60 -4.64
N LEU A 26 6.07 16.08 -5.82
CA LEU A 26 5.40 17.37 -6.00
C LEU A 26 3.96 17.34 -5.46
N VAL A 27 3.24 16.24 -5.67
CA VAL A 27 1.91 16.02 -5.09
C VAL A 27 1.99 15.92 -3.57
N PHE A 28 2.95 15.16 -3.03
CA PHE A 28 3.18 15.07 -1.59
C PHE A 28 3.51 16.43 -0.98
N PHE A 29 4.39 17.21 -1.62
CA PHE A 29 4.73 18.56 -1.21
C PHE A 29 3.52 19.51 -1.26
N ALA A 30 2.69 19.42 -2.29
CA ALA A 30 1.46 20.22 -2.40
C ALA A 30 0.45 19.86 -1.29
N ILE A 31 0.29 18.58 -0.96
CA ILE A 31 -0.60 18.13 0.11
C ILE A 31 -0.08 18.59 1.48
N THR A 32 1.22 18.47 1.77
CA THR A 32 1.77 18.92 3.05
C THR A 32 1.64 20.44 3.22
N GLN A 33 1.86 21.21 2.15
CA GLN A 33 1.63 22.66 2.14
C GLN A 33 0.14 23.00 2.36
N TYR A 34 -0.77 22.27 1.70
CA TYR A 34 -2.20 22.48 1.87
C TYR A 34 -2.66 22.17 3.29
N GLN A 35 -2.22 21.06 3.88
CA GLN A 35 -2.56 20.70 5.26
C GLN A 35 -2.02 21.72 6.26
N ALA A 36 -0.80 22.25 6.06
CA ALA A 36 -0.26 23.31 6.90
C ALA A 36 -1.14 24.58 6.86
N ARG A 37 -1.62 24.97 5.68
CA ARG A 37 -2.51 26.13 5.50
C ARG A 37 -3.90 25.91 6.10
N VAL A 38 -4.45 24.71 5.99
CA VAL A 38 -5.77 24.38 6.55
C VAL A 38 -5.72 24.38 8.09
N VAL A 39 -4.67 23.82 8.68
CA VAL A 39 -4.45 23.87 10.14
C VAL A 39 -4.29 25.32 10.62
N GLU A 40 -3.53 26.16 9.90
CA GLU A 40 -3.38 27.59 10.22
C GLU A 40 -4.72 28.35 10.19
N LEU A 41 -5.57 28.08 9.17
CA LEU A 41 -6.88 28.71 9.02
C LEU A 41 -7.89 28.23 10.09
N GLU A 42 -7.92 26.94 10.40
CA GLU A 42 -8.79 26.41 11.46
C GLU A 42 -8.35 26.89 12.85
N GLN A 43 -7.05 26.93 13.13
CA GLN A 43 -6.52 27.46 14.39
C GLN A 43 -6.78 28.95 14.56
N SER A 44 -6.71 29.75 13.48
CA SER A 44 -7.04 31.18 13.54
C SER A 44 -8.51 31.41 13.88
N ARG A 45 -9.42 30.64 13.27
CA ARG A 45 -10.85 30.69 13.60
C ARG A 45 -11.12 30.25 15.04
N PHE A 46 -10.47 29.19 15.49
CA PHE A 46 -10.58 28.70 16.86
C PHE A 46 -10.04 29.73 17.87
N GLY A 47 -8.85 30.29 17.63
CA GLY A 47 -8.22 31.31 18.47
C GLY A 47 -9.05 32.60 18.56
N GLN A 48 -9.57 33.11 17.44
CA GLN A 48 -10.44 34.28 17.44
C GLN A 48 -11.78 34.04 18.15
N SER A 49 -12.40 32.88 17.94
CA SER A 49 -13.67 32.55 18.61
C SER A 49 -13.50 32.40 20.12
N SER A 50 -12.43 31.73 20.55
CA SER A 50 -12.06 31.56 21.96
C SER A 50 -11.76 32.92 22.61
N ALA A 51 -11.06 33.82 21.90
CA ALA A 51 -10.77 35.17 22.37
C ALA A 51 -12.03 36.00 22.57
N ARG A 52 -13.00 35.92 21.66
CA ARG A 52 -14.29 36.61 21.81
C ARG A 52 -15.11 36.05 22.97
N GLN A 53 -15.15 34.73 23.13
CA GLN A 53 -15.89 34.11 24.22
C GLN A 53 -15.28 34.45 25.58
N LEU A 54 -13.94 34.46 25.69
CA LEU A 54 -13.24 34.91 26.90
C LEU A 54 -13.45 36.40 27.17
N ALA A 55 -13.40 37.24 26.14
CA ALA A 55 -13.70 38.66 26.27
C ALA A 55 -15.11 38.89 26.83
N ALA A 56 -16.12 38.16 26.33
CA ALA A 56 -17.48 38.25 26.84
C ALA A 56 -17.62 37.75 28.29
N GLN A 57 -16.92 36.67 28.66
CA GLN A 57 -16.94 36.11 30.02
C GLN A 57 -16.23 37.01 31.04
N VAL A 58 -15.23 37.76 30.61
CA VAL A 58 -14.37 38.59 31.46
C VAL A 58 -14.88 40.04 31.56
N ALA A 59 -15.74 40.48 30.65
CA ALA A 59 -16.28 41.84 30.60
C ALA A 59 -16.87 42.33 31.93
N SER A 60 -17.69 41.51 32.62
CA SER A 60 -18.25 41.88 33.92
C SER A 60 -17.19 42.03 35.00
N TYR A 61 -16.17 41.17 35.01
CA TYR A 61 -15.10 41.20 36.00
C TYR A 61 -14.11 42.35 35.83
N VAL A 62 -13.92 42.82 34.58
CA VAL A 62 -13.12 44.03 34.28
C VAL A 62 -13.85 45.28 34.75
N VAL A 63 -15.17 45.36 34.54
CA VAL A 63 -15.99 46.50 35.00
C VAL A 63 -16.11 46.53 36.54
N GLU A 64 -16.14 45.37 37.18
CA GLU A 64 -16.20 45.23 38.63
C GLU A 64 -14.83 45.37 39.33
N ASP A 65 -13.74 45.63 38.58
CA ASP A 65 -12.35 45.70 39.05
C ASP A 65 -11.94 44.51 39.93
N ASN A 66 -12.50 43.33 39.66
CA ASN A 66 -12.31 42.13 40.47
C ASN A 66 -11.06 41.36 40.01
N LEU A 67 -9.90 41.98 40.26
CA LEU A 67 -8.58 41.48 39.86
C LEU A 67 -8.29 40.05 40.35
N LEU A 68 -8.83 39.67 41.52
CA LEU A 68 -8.63 38.34 42.08
C LEU A 68 -9.34 37.26 41.25
N SER A 69 -10.59 37.52 40.84
CA SER A 69 -11.37 36.60 40.02
C SER A 69 -10.77 36.47 38.61
N LEU A 70 -10.30 37.59 38.04
CA LEU A 70 -9.60 37.63 36.76
C LEU A 70 -8.34 36.76 36.77
N ASN A 71 -7.51 36.89 37.81
CA ASN A 71 -6.29 36.08 37.96
C ASN A 71 -6.59 34.58 38.05
N VAL A 72 -7.65 34.19 38.76
CA VAL A 72 -8.05 32.77 38.88
C VAL A 72 -8.52 32.22 37.53
N ILE A 73 -9.39 32.95 36.82
CA ILE A 73 -9.92 32.53 35.51
C ILE A 73 -8.79 32.39 34.50
N VAL A 74 -7.93 33.41 34.37
CA VAL A 74 -6.80 33.43 33.43
C VAL A 74 -5.75 32.36 33.78
N ALA A 75 -5.49 32.09 35.06
CA ALA A 75 -4.59 31.03 35.49
C ALA A 75 -5.17 29.61 35.40
N GLN A 76 -6.48 29.45 35.26
CA GLN A 76 -7.11 28.15 34.96
C GLN A 76 -7.06 27.85 33.45
N LEU A 77 -7.20 28.88 32.61
CA LEU A 77 -7.17 28.77 31.15
C LEU A 77 -5.81 28.35 30.59
N THR A 78 -4.72 28.79 31.21
CA THR A 78 -3.35 28.41 30.83
C THR A 78 -2.89 27.07 31.42
N ARG A 79 -3.70 26.44 32.28
CA ARG A 79 -3.39 25.16 32.93
C ARG A 79 -3.73 23.94 32.08
N ASN A 80 -4.66 24.08 31.14
CA ASN A 80 -5.09 23.03 30.23
C ASN A 80 -4.73 23.45 28.80
N GLU A 81 -3.89 22.68 28.11
CA GLU A 81 -3.57 22.88 26.69
C GLU A 81 -4.87 23.01 25.86
N PRO A 82 -4.96 23.95 24.90
CA PRO A 82 -3.87 24.46 24.06
C PRO A 82 -3.41 25.93 24.26
N LEU A 83 -3.86 26.63 25.30
CA LEU A 83 -3.56 28.07 25.51
C LEU A 83 -2.22 28.28 26.24
N GLN A 84 -1.24 28.93 25.60
CA GLN A 84 0.09 29.17 26.17
C GLN A 84 0.24 30.50 26.91
N PHE A 85 -0.50 31.53 26.48
CA PHE A 85 -0.45 32.86 27.06
C PHE A 85 -1.80 33.55 26.94
N VAL A 86 -2.22 34.25 27.99
CA VAL A 86 -3.41 35.10 28.02
C VAL A 86 -3.08 36.37 28.81
N ALA A 87 -3.38 37.53 28.24
CA ALA A 87 -3.25 38.84 28.88
C ALA A 87 -4.52 39.67 28.67
N ILE A 88 -4.90 40.42 29.70
CA ILE A 88 -6.05 41.33 29.70
C ILE A 88 -5.54 42.74 29.92
N TYR A 89 -5.98 43.66 29.07
CA TYR A 89 -5.66 45.07 29.12
C TYR A 89 -6.92 45.90 29.37
N ASP A 90 -6.77 47.04 30.03
CA ASP A 90 -7.83 48.04 30.18
C ASP A 90 -8.05 48.84 28.88
N GLU A 91 -9.01 49.78 28.91
CA GLU A 91 -9.29 50.72 27.82
C GLU A 91 -8.07 51.57 27.43
N SER A 92 -7.21 51.88 28.40
CA SER A 92 -5.96 52.65 28.25
C SER A 92 -4.75 51.79 27.82
N ASN A 93 -4.98 50.51 27.48
CA ASN A 93 -3.96 49.52 27.14
C ASN A 93 -2.96 49.19 28.29
N GLN A 94 -3.33 49.44 29.53
CA GLN A 94 -2.57 49.01 30.70
C GLN A 94 -2.85 47.55 31.00
N LEU A 95 -1.82 46.79 31.32
CA LEU A 95 -1.95 45.37 31.65
C LEU A 95 -2.63 45.21 33.01
N ILE A 96 -3.77 44.52 33.03
CA ILE A 96 -4.53 44.22 34.24
C ILE A 96 -4.13 42.83 34.78
N VAL A 97 -4.14 41.80 33.92
CA VAL A 97 -3.85 40.40 34.29
C VAL A 97 -3.08 39.70 33.18
N GLN A 98 -2.15 38.83 33.55
CA GLN A 98 -1.44 37.94 32.62
C GLN A 98 -1.24 36.53 33.21
N SER A 99 -1.26 35.52 32.36
CA SER A 99 -0.83 34.16 32.70
C SER A 99 -0.20 33.47 31.50
N GLY A 100 0.77 32.58 31.77
CA GLY A 100 1.50 31.84 30.74
C GLY A 100 2.83 32.48 30.35
N LYS A 101 3.50 31.93 29.33
CA LYS A 101 4.79 32.41 28.83
C LYS A 101 4.58 33.06 27.46
N GLU A 102 4.95 34.34 27.34
CA GLU A 102 4.89 35.06 26.07
C GLU A 102 6.07 34.65 25.18
N GLU A 103 5.83 33.75 24.23
CA GLU A 103 6.78 33.44 23.15
C GLU A 103 6.48 34.32 21.93
N ARG A 104 7.46 35.14 21.51
CA ARG A 104 7.35 36.06 20.36
C ARG A 104 7.10 35.38 19.01
N THR A 105 7.28 34.07 18.93
CA THR A 105 7.21 33.28 17.70
C THR A 105 5.81 32.73 17.39
N ASN A 106 4.89 32.77 18.36
CA ASN A 106 3.57 32.20 18.20
C ASN A 106 2.52 33.26 17.81
N THR A 107 1.56 32.87 16.97
CA THR A 107 0.49 33.75 16.48
C THR A 107 -0.35 34.27 17.65
N SER A 108 -0.38 35.59 17.82
CA SER A 108 -1.20 36.25 18.86
C SER A 108 -2.57 36.65 18.31
N TYR A 109 -3.61 36.34 19.06
CA TYR A 109 -5.00 36.68 18.75
C TYR A 109 -5.50 37.72 19.76
N THR A 110 -6.14 38.79 19.27
CA THR A 110 -6.67 39.86 20.13
C THR A 110 -8.19 39.98 19.94
N ALA A 111 -8.93 40.14 21.02
CA ALA A 111 -10.36 40.42 21.02
C ALA A 111 -10.67 41.63 21.92
N GLU A 112 -11.64 42.44 21.49
CA GLU A 112 -12.14 43.58 22.27
C GLU A 112 -13.12 43.08 23.33
N VAL A 113 -12.96 43.59 24.55
CA VAL A 113 -13.89 43.37 25.66
C VAL A 113 -14.88 44.52 25.63
N THR A 114 -16.15 44.20 25.42
CA THR A 114 -17.24 45.19 25.42
C THR A 114 -18.23 44.89 26.53
N PHE A 115 -18.72 45.92 27.21
CA PHE A 115 -19.77 45.83 28.21
C PHE A 115 -20.82 46.90 27.92
N GLN A 116 -22.08 46.48 27.72
CA GLN A 116 -23.17 47.39 27.31
C GLN A 116 -22.79 48.24 26.09
N ASP A 117 -22.19 47.61 25.07
CA ASP A 117 -21.74 48.24 23.83
C ASP A 117 -20.63 49.31 23.98
N SER A 118 -20.03 49.45 25.16
CA SER A 118 -18.82 50.26 25.39
C SER A 118 -17.57 49.38 25.44
N LEU A 119 -16.49 49.81 24.79
CA LEU A 119 -15.18 49.13 24.87
C LEU A 119 -14.61 49.33 26.28
N VAL A 120 -14.41 48.24 27.02
CA VAL A 120 -13.88 48.24 28.41
C VAL A 120 -12.49 47.63 28.55
N GLY A 121 -11.94 47.06 27.47
CA GLY A 121 -10.60 46.50 27.48
C GLY A 121 -10.30 45.62 26.28
N ARG A 122 -9.15 44.91 26.33
CA ARG A 122 -8.72 43.97 25.29
C ARG A 122 -8.13 42.70 25.88
N VAL A 123 -8.46 41.55 25.30
CA VAL A 123 -7.84 40.26 25.62
C VAL A 123 -6.88 39.89 24.51
N ARG A 124 -5.64 39.53 24.86
CA ARG A 124 -4.64 38.94 23.97
C ARG A 124 -4.37 37.51 24.39
N MET A 125 -4.33 36.58 23.44
CA MET A 125 -3.95 35.20 23.69
C MET A 125 -2.97 34.67 22.65
N THR A 126 -2.20 33.67 23.03
CA THR A 126 -1.27 32.96 22.14
C THR A 126 -1.52 31.47 22.25
N VAL A 127 -1.66 30.80 21.09
CA VAL A 127 -1.93 29.36 21.01
C VAL A 127 -0.64 28.61 20.67
N SER A 128 -0.44 27.49 21.37
CA SER A 128 0.66 26.54 21.17
C SER A 128 0.71 26.02 19.75
N HIS A 129 1.77 26.32 19.00
CA HIS A 129 2.09 25.51 17.82
C HIS A 129 2.71 24.21 18.31
N ALA A 130 2.07 23.08 18.01
CA ALA A 130 2.81 21.82 18.01
C ALA A 130 3.85 21.95 16.89
N GLU A 131 5.13 22.02 17.25
CA GLU A 131 6.22 21.95 16.27
C GLU A 131 6.08 20.64 15.50
N THR A 132 5.42 20.72 14.36
CA THR A 132 5.11 19.56 13.54
C THR A 132 6.42 19.01 12.99
N ALA A 133 6.83 17.86 13.53
CA ALA A 133 7.95 17.02 13.09
C ALA A 133 7.86 16.55 11.61
N ASN A 134 6.92 17.09 10.85
CA ASN A 134 6.68 16.81 9.44
C ASN A 134 7.83 17.24 8.52
N GLN A 135 8.65 18.22 8.94
CA GLN A 135 9.83 18.65 8.19
C GLN A 135 10.86 17.51 8.05
N PHE A 136 11.13 16.78 9.14
CA PHE A 136 12.05 15.65 9.15
C PHE A 136 11.52 14.46 8.35
N LEU A 137 10.22 14.18 8.46
CA LEU A 137 9.59 13.09 7.73
C LEU A 137 9.63 13.31 6.21
N GLY A 138 9.41 14.56 5.77
CA GLY A 138 9.53 14.93 4.36
C GLY A 138 10.94 14.74 3.81
N TRP A 139 11.97 15.13 4.58
CA TRP A 139 13.36 14.92 4.19
C TRP A 139 13.74 13.43 4.17
N MET A 140 13.21 12.63 5.10
CA MET A 140 13.42 11.18 5.12
C MET A 140 12.82 10.49 3.89
N LEU A 141 11.62 10.89 3.47
CA LEU A 141 10.98 10.35 2.26
C LEU A 141 11.75 10.73 0.99
N LEU A 142 12.27 11.97 0.90
CA LEU A 142 13.11 12.40 -0.22
C LEU A 142 14.44 11.62 -0.27
N MET A 143 15.05 11.35 0.88
CA MET A 143 16.25 10.51 0.97
C MET A 143 15.98 9.08 0.51
N LEU A 144 14.84 8.50 0.91
CA LEU A 144 14.45 7.15 0.52
C LEU A 144 14.17 7.06 -0.98
N ALA A 145 13.47 8.06 -1.53
CA ALA A 145 13.23 8.21 -2.96
C ALA A 145 14.53 8.35 -3.77
N ALA A 146 15.48 9.17 -3.30
CA ALA A 146 16.79 9.32 -3.90
C ALA A 146 17.60 8.02 -3.84
N GLY A 147 17.55 7.31 -2.70
CA GLY A 147 18.18 6.01 -2.53
C GLY A 147 17.62 4.96 -3.49
N TYR A 148 16.29 4.89 -3.63
CA TYR A 148 15.63 4.01 -4.59
C TYR A 148 16.04 4.33 -6.03
N SER A 149 16.06 5.63 -6.41
CA SER A 149 16.50 6.04 -7.74
C SER A 149 17.98 5.70 -8.00
N PHE A 150 18.83 5.77 -6.99
CA PHE A 150 20.24 5.37 -7.08
C PHE A 150 20.39 3.86 -7.26
N LEU A 151 19.62 3.05 -6.53
CA LEU A 151 19.60 1.60 -6.68
C LEU A 151 19.17 1.18 -8.08
N VAL A 152 18.07 1.74 -8.59
CA VAL A 152 17.59 1.48 -9.96
C VAL A 152 18.66 1.86 -10.99
N ALA A 153 19.34 2.99 -10.81
CA ALA A 153 20.43 3.40 -11.71
C ALA A 153 21.62 2.42 -11.70
N ARG A 154 21.99 1.88 -10.53
CA ARG A 154 23.09 0.90 -10.39
C ARG A 154 22.70 -0.45 -11.00
N PHE A 155 21.50 -0.94 -10.75
CA PHE A 155 21.01 -2.19 -11.34
C PHE A 155 20.87 -2.08 -12.87
N ALA A 156 20.38 -0.95 -13.39
CA ALA A 156 20.32 -0.71 -14.83
C ALA A 156 21.72 -0.75 -15.47
N THR A 157 22.76 -0.21 -14.82
CA THR A 157 24.13 -0.30 -15.34
C THR A 157 24.66 -1.73 -15.40
N SER A 158 24.42 -2.55 -14.36
CA SER A 158 24.84 -3.95 -14.32
C SER A 158 24.16 -4.83 -15.37
N ILE A 159 22.86 -4.64 -15.60
CA ILE A 159 22.12 -5.37 -16.64
C ILE A 159 22.63 -4.99 -18.03
N THR A 160 22.89 -3.71 -18.28
CA THR A 160 23.42 -3.28 -19.59
C THR A 160 24.85 -3.73 -19.85
N SER A 161 25.69 -3.87 -18.83
CA SER A 161 27.05 -4.41 -19.01
C SER A 161 27.05 -5.91 -19.26
N TRP A 162 26.11 -6.65 -18.68
CA TRP A 162 25.98 -8.10 -18.85
C TRP A 162 25.44 -8.43 -20.25
N VAL A 163 24.39 -7.72 -20.69
CA VAL A 163 23.83 -7.84 -22.05
C VAL A 163 24.82 -7.43 -23.15
N ASN A 164 25.67 -6.42 -22.91
CA ASN A 164 26.69 -6.03 -23.88
C ASN A 164 27.89 -6.99 -23.92
N HIS A 165 28.14 -7.77 -22.86
CA HIS A 165 29.23 -8.76 -22.83
C HIS A 165 28.89 -9.99 -23.70
N GLU A 166 27.60 -10.32 -23.85
CA GLU A 166 27.12 -11.47 -24.63
C GLU A 166 27.20 -11.25 -26.15
N THR A 167 27.35 -10.01 -26.63
CA THR A 167 27.40 -9.67 -28.06
C THR A 167 28.79 -9.60 -28.68
N ARG A 168 29.86 -9.95 -27.96
CA ARG A 168 31.21 -10.02 -28.55
C ARG A 168 31.61 -11.46 -28.85
N SER A 169 30.95 -12.05 -29.83
CA SER A 169 31.42 -13.30 -30.46
C SER A 169 32.65 -13.00 -31.32
N GLU A 170 33.84 -13.36 -30.84
CA GLU A 170 35.02 -13.59 -31.68
C GLU A 170 34.85 -14.91 -32.44
N PRO A 171 35.23 -15.00 -33.73
CA PRO A 171 35.11 -16.23 -34.51
C PRO A 171 36.38 -17.07 -34.33
N ALA A 172 36.27 -18.27 -33.74
CA ALA A 172 37.37 -19.24 -33.82
C ALA A 172 36.89 -20.69 -33.71
N ALA A 173 36.96 -21.35 -34.87
CA ALA A 173 37.38 -22.73 -35.09
C ALA A 173 36.78 -23.87 -34.25
N THR A 174 35.94 -24.65 -34.95
CA THR A 174 35.56 -26.04 -34.69
C THR A 174 36.75 -26.92 -34.28
N GLN A 175 36.69 -27.56 -33.11
CA GLN A 175 37.20 -28.91 -32.89
C GLN A 175 36.24 -29.72 -32.01
N VAL A 176 35.90 -30.89 -32.55
CA VAL A 176 34.99 -31.92 -32.03
C VAL A 176 35.77 -32.81 -31.04
N LEU A 177 35.20 -33.17 -29.88
CA LEU A 177 34.89 -34.56 -29.43
C LEU A 177 34.57 -34.66 -27.91
N GLU A 178 33.31 -35.00 -27.63
CA GLU A 178 32.70 -35.81 -26.53
C GLU A 178 33.03 -35.57 -25.03
N THR A 179 32.03 -35.13 -24.23
CA THR A 179 31.51 -35.79 -23.00
C THR A 179 30.11 -35.19 -22.61
N PRO A 180 29.35 -35.77 -21.65
CA PRO A 180 27.95 -36.25 -21.75
C PRO A 180 26.84 -35.15 -21.70
N PRO A 181 25.58 -35.45 -22.04
CA PRO A 181 24.53 -34.43 -22.16
C PRO A 181 24.15 -33.87 -20.79
N GLN A 182 24.57 -32.63 -20.52
CA GLN A 182 23.88 -31.80 -19.53
C GLN A 182 22.62 -31.28 -20.20
N THR A 183 21.50 -31.72 -19.66
CA THR A 183 20.13 -31.37 -20.03
C THR A 183 19.96 -29.86 -20.13
N ASP A 184 19.84 -29.42 -21.37
CA ASP A 184 19.19 -28.19 -21.81
C ASP A 184 17.79 -28.13 -21.17
N HIS A 185 17.65 -27.39 -20.07
CA HIS A 185 16.34 -27.03 -19.56
C HIS A 185 15.82 -25.91 -20.47
N GLY A 186 14.90 -26.28 -21.37
CA GLY A 186 14.13 -25.35 -22.21
C GLY A 186 13.34 -24.32 -21.38
N PRO A 187 12.62 -23.40 -22.05
CA PRO A 187 11.98 -22.26 -21.38
C PRO A 187 11.12 -22.74 -20.22
N THR A 188 11.47 -22.35 -19.00
CA THR A 188 10.74 -22.70 -17.79
C THR A 188 9.43 -21.93 -17.81
N ASP A 189 8.33 -22.62 -18.14
CA ASP A 189 6.98 -22.04 -18.13
C ASP A 189 6.54 -21.80 -16.67
N GLU A 190 6.92 -20.65 -16.11
CA GLU A 190 6.49 -20.22 -14.78
C GLU A 190 4.96 -20.02 -14.75
N CYS A 191 4.29 -20.46 -13.68
CA CYS A 191 2.83 -20.37 -13.53
C CYS A 191 2.44 -19.73 -12.20
N ILE A 192 1.45 -18.84 -12.25
CA ILE A 192 0.84 -18.25 -11.07
C ILE A 192 -0.55 -18.84 -10.82
N LEU A 193 -0.84 -19.15 -9.57
CA LEU A 193 -2.15 -19.56 -9.07
C LEU A 193 -2.62 -18.53 -8.04
N VAL A 194 -3.76 -17.91 -8.31
CA VAL A 194 -4.43 -17.00 -7.38
C VAL A 194 -5.67 -17.68 -6.84
N VAL A 195 -5.74 -17.85 -5.52
CA VAL A 195 -6.91 -18.43 -4.84
C VAL A 195 -7.53 -17.38 -3.93
N ARG A 196 -8.85 -17.20 -4.07
CA ARG A 196 -9.64 -16.33 -3.21
C ARG A 196 -10.58 -17.15 -2.33
N ILE A 197 -10.55 -16.89 -1.03
CA ILE A 197 -11.35 -17.55 0.00
C ILE A 197 -12.20 -16.48 0.71
N ARG A 198 -13.52 -16.63 0.64
CA ARG A 198 -14.47 -15.72 1.30
C ARG A 198 -15.37 -16.47 2.28
N PRO A 199 -15.74 -15.86 3.42
CA PRO A 199 -15.22 -14.59 3.96
C PRO A 199 -13.78 -14.70 4.54
N ALA A 200 -13.06 -13.58 4.59
CA ALA A 200 -11.64 -13.45 4.97
C ALA A 200 -11.18 -14.32 6.16
N ARG A 201 -11.99 -14.36 7.23
CA ARG A 201 -11.70 -15.17 8.44
C ARG A 201 -11.37 -16.64 8.16
N HIS A 202 -11.91 -17.22 7.08
CA HIS A 202 -11.66 -18.64 6.76
C HIS A 202 -10.30 -18.86 6.10
N LEU A 203 -9.75 -17.85 5.42
CA LEU A 203 -8.38 -17.93 4.91
C LEU A 203 -7.41 -17.99 6.09
N GLU A 204 -7.54 -17.08 7.05
CA GLU A 204 -6.70 -17.05 8.26
C GLU A 204 -6.86 -18.31 9.11
N GLN A 205 -8.11 -18.71 9.40
CA GLN A 205 -8.41 -19.86 10.26
C GLN A 205 -7.89 -21.19 9.68
N HIS A 206 -7.79 -21.30 8.35
CA HIS A 206 -7.39 -22.54 7.68
C HIS A 206 -6.13 -22.38 6.84
N PHE A 207 -5.36 -21.31 7.07
CA PHE A 207 -4.17 -20.96 6.32
C PHE A 207 -3.18 -22.12 6.26
N ASP A 208 -2.90 -22.76 7.39
CA ASP A 208 -1.98 -23.90 7.45
C ASP A 208 -2.37 -25.05 6.51
N LYS A 209 -3.67 -25.28 6.32
CA LYS A 209 -4.16 -26.34 5.42
C LYS A 209 -3.95 -25.96 3.96
N PHE A 210 -4.21 -24.70 3.61
CA PHE A 210 -4.00 -24.17 2.26
C PHE A 210 -2.52 -24.06 1.91
N PHE A 211 -1.69 -23.62 2.86
CA PHE A 211 -0.23 -23.55 2.73
C PHE A 211 0.38 -24.95 2.52
N LYS A 212 -0.04 -25.95 3.31
CA LYS A 212 0.39 -27.34 3.11
C LYS A 212 -0.04 -27.88 1.74
N ALA A 213 -1.24 -27.55 1.27
CA ALA A 213 -1.71 -27.95 -0.06
C ALA A 213 -0.89 -27.34 -1.19
N ALA A 214 -0.47 -26.08 -1.05
CA ALA A 214 0.42 -25.41 -2.01
C ALA A 214 1.81 -26.06 -2.07
N ASN A 215 2.43 -26.26 -0.91
CA ASN A 215 3.78 -26.83 -0.83
C ASN A 215 3.84 -28.29 -1.31
N LEU A 216 2.77 -29.06 -1.17
CA LEU A 216 2.71 -30.46 -1.60
C LEU A 216 3.02 -30.63 -3.10
N TYR A 217 2.67 -29.63 -3.91
CA TYR A 217 2.93 -29.61 -5.35
C TYR A 217 4.07 -28.65 -5.73
N GLY A 218 4.90 -28.26 -4.76
CA GLY A 218 6.04 -27.37 -5.01
C GLY A 218 5.65 -25.90 -5.28
N GLY A 219 4.47 -25.47 -4.86
CA GLY A 219 4.03 -24.08 -4.98
C GLY A 219 4.60 -23.21 -3.87
N ILE A 220 5.16 -22.06 -4.24
CA ILE A 220 5.71 -21.06 -3.32
C ILE A 220 4.66 -19.99 -3.07
N VAL A 221 4.20 -19.84 -1.83
CA VAL A 221 3.26 -18.77 -1.47
C VAL A 221 4.00 -17.43 -1.41
N GLU A 222 3.81 -16.58 -2.41
CA GLU A 222 4.51 -15.28 -2.53
C GLU A 222 3.80 -14.14 -1.81
N GLN A 223 2.47 -14.14 -1.84
CA GLN A 223 1.67 -13.05 -1.28
C GLN A 223 0.36 -13.57 -0.68
N THR A 224 0.02 -13.02 0.48
CA THR A 224 -1.27 -13.24 1.13
C THR A 224 -1.94 -11.91 1.44
N THR A 225 -3.21 -11.81 1.09
CA THR A 225 -4.12 -10.78 1.59
C THR A 225 -5.21 -11.46 2.43
N PRO A 226 -6.07 -10.74 3.17
CA PRO A 226 -7.08 -11.37 4.03
C PRO A 226 -8.04 -12.33 3.32
N GLU A 227 -8.24 -12.20 2.00
CA GLU A 227 -9.10 -13.09 1.21
C GLU A 227 -8.38 -13.80 0.09
N GLU A 228 -7.08 -13.55 -0.14
CA GLU A 228 -6.38 -14.00 -1.34
C GLU A 228 -5.03 -14.63 -1.01
N LEU A 229 -4.72 -15.71 -1.71
CA LEU A 229 -3.49 -16.45 -1.67
C LEU A 229 -2.89 -16.49 -3.08
N VAL A 230 -1.68 -15.97 -3.23
CA VAL A 230 -0.93 -15.99 -4.49
C VAL A 230 0.20 -17.00 -4.38
N ILE A 231 0.22 -17.96 -5.29
CA ILE A 231 1.14 -19.10 -5.30
C ILE A 231 1.86 -19.13 -6.64
N HIS A 232 3.18 -19.21 -6.62
CA HIS A 232 4.03 -19.29 -7.80
C HIS A 232 4.61 -20.70 -7.94
N PHE A 233 4.71 -21.18 -9.17
CA PHE A 233 5.28 -22.46 -9.55
C PHE A 233 6.34 -22.25 -10.64
N ASP A 234 7.56 -22.70 -10.39
CA ASP A 234 8.73 -22.61 -11.26
C ASP A 234 9.20 -23.99 -11.79
N ASN A 235 8.37 -25.02 -11.62
CA ASN A 235 8.66 -26.39 -12.00
C ASN A 235 8.45 -26.63 -13.51
N SER A 236 9.05 -27.70 -14.04
CA SER A 236 8.92 -28.12 -15.45
C SER A 236 7.49 -28.48 -15.91
N ASP A 237 6.53 -28.56 -14.99
CA ASP A 237 5.09 -28.77 -15.24
C ASP A 237 4.25 -27.84 -14.34
N ALA A 238 4.65 -26.57 -14.26
CA ALA A 238 4.12 -25.58 -13.32
C ALA A 238 2.59 -25.46 -13.40
N MET A 239 2.02 -25.48 -14.62
CA MET A 239 0.59 -25.34 -14.82
C MET A 239 -0.22 -26.54 -14.30
N TYR A 240 0.32 -27.76 -14.44
CA TYR A 240 -0.31 -28.96 -13.88
C TYR A 240 -0.19 -28.99 -12.35
N MET A 241 0.96 -28.59 -11.80
CA MET A 241 1.15 -28.49 -10.35
C MET A 241 0.24 -27.43 -9.72
N ALA A 242 0.11 -26.27 -10.37
CA ALA A 242 -0.86 -25.24 -10.02
C ALA A 242 -2.30 -25.77 -10.07
N THR A 243 -2.64 -26.55 -11.10
CA THR A 243 -3.97 -27.19 -11.20
C THR A 243 -4.24 -28.13 -10.02
N CYS A 244 -3.27 -28.99 -9.69
CA CYS A 244 -3.40 -29.93 -8.58
C CYS A 244 -3.53 -29.21 -7.23
N SER A 245 -2.72 -28.18 -7.00
CA SER A 245 -2.80 -27.34 -5.81
C SER A 245 -4.15 -26.62 -5.69
N GLY A 246 -4.61 -25.98 -6.77
CA GLY A 246 -5.89 -25.29 -6.81
C GLY A 246 -7.08 -26.21 -6.54
N LEU A 247 -7.10 -27.40 -7.15
CA LEU A 247 -8.14 -28.42 -6.90
C LEU A 247 -8.09 -28.97 -5.48
N LEU A 248 -6.89 -29.16 -4.91
CA LEU A 248 -6.73 -29.62 -3.54
C LEU A 248 -7.27 -28.56 -2.56
N ILE A 249 -6.92 -27.29 -2.76
CA ILE A 249 -7.43 -26.17 -1.95
C ILE A 249 -8.94 -26.05 -2.06
N GLN A 250 -9.51 -26.16 -3.26
CA GLN A 250 -10.97 -26.19 -3.48
C GLN A 250 -11.64 -27.30 -2.68
N LYS A 251 -11.07 -28.51 -2.68
CA LYS A 251 -11.62 -29.65 -1.91
C LYS A 251 -11.46 -29.49 -0.40
N ILE A 252 -10.37 -28.88 0.06
CA ILE A 252 -10.20 -28.53 1.48
C ILE A 252 -11.26 -27.50 1.88
N ALA A 253 -11.44 -26.44 1.09
CA ALA A 253 -12.46 -25.41 1.34
C ALA A 253 -13.89 -25.99 1.41
N ALA A 254 -14.20 -27.00 0.59
CA ALA A 254 -15.49 -27.69 0.63
C ALA A 254 -15.70 -28.61 1.85
N LYS A 255 -14.62 -29.09 2.49
CA LYS A 255 -14.67 -30.02 3.64
C LYS A 255 -14.56 -29.35 5.00
N VAL A 256 -14.07 -28.12 5.02
CA VAL A 256 -13.86 -27.38 6.26
C VAL A 256 -15.18 -26.76 6.74
N ASN A 257 -15.39 -26.72 8.06
CA ASN A 257 -16.63 -26.21 8.66
C ASN A 257 -16.81 -24.71 8.38
N GLY A 258 -17.82 -24.37 7.59
CA GLY A 258 -18.21 -22.99 7.31
C GLY A 258 -18.79 -22.85 5.90
N LYS A 259 -19.57 -21.78 5.66
CA LYS A 259 -19.95 -21.39 4.30
C LYS A 259 -18.77 -20.66 3.66
N ILE A 260 -17.89 -21.41 3.02
CA ILE A 260 -16.71 -20.88 2.32
C ILE A 260 -17.02 -20.77 0.83
N ALA A 261 -16.81 -19.59 0.27
CA ALA A 261 -16.78 -19.36 -1.17
C ALA A 261 -15.32 -19.40 -1.65
N PHE A 262 -15.03 -20.36 -2.53
CA PHE A 262 -13.73 -20.50 -3.20
C PHE A 262 -13.77 -19.82 -4.57
N GLY A 263 -12.65 -19.33 -5.06
CA GLY A 263 -12.46 -18.99 -6.47
C GLY A 263 -10.98 -19.06 -6.81
N GLY A 264 -10.62 -19.76 -7.87
CA GLY A 264 -9.21 -19.94 -8.26
C GLY A 264 -8.99 -19.57 -9.71
N THR A 265 -7.84 -18.96 -10.00
CA THR A 265 -7.37 -18.73 -11.37
C THR A 265 -5.90 -19.13 -11.49
N LEU A 266 -5.55 -19.79 -12.58
CA LEU A 266 -4.18 -20.07 -12.98
C LEU A 266 -3.87 -19.46 -14.34
N ASP A 267 -2.65 -18.95 -14.49
CA ASP A 267 -2.15 -18.35 -15.73
C ASP A 267 -0.62 -18.54 -15.83
N LEU A 268 -0.10 -18.52 -17.06
CA LEU A 268 1.34 -18.61 -17.33
C LEU A 268 1.97 -17.22 -17.27
N LEU A 269 3.16 -17.11 -16.69
CA LEU A 269 3.93 -15.86 -16.57
C LEU A 269 4.68 -15.53 -17.88
N ASN A 270 3.92 -15.31 -18.95
CA ASN A 270 4.44 -15.02 -20.30
C ASN A 270 4.60 -13.51 -20.60
N GLU A 271 3.96 -12.65 -19.82
CA GLU A 271 3.99 -11.20 -19.89
C GLU A 271 4.46 -10.60 -18.55
N GLU A 272 4.22 -9.30 -18.34
CA GLU A 272 4.55 -8.60 -17.10
C GLU A 272 3.82 -9.23 -15.89
N PRO A 273 4.55 -9.79 -14.88
CA PRO A 273 3.95 -10.56 -13.78
C PRO A 273 2.85 -9.83 -13.02
N GLU A 274 2.98 -8.51 -12.86
CA GLU A 274 1.96 -7.71 -12.17
C GLU A 274 0.63 -7.63 -12.92
N LYS A 275 0.66 -7.59 -14.26
CA LYS A 275 -0.56 -7.55 -15.08
C LYS A 275 -1.30 -8.87 -15.01
N ILE A 276 -0.56 -9.97 -15.13
CA ILE A 276 -1.09 -11.33 -15.04
C ILE A 276 -1.70 -11.56 -13.66
N ARG A 277 -1.00 -11.19 -12.58
CA ARG A 277 -1.54 -11.30 -11.21
C ARG A 277 -2.84 -10.50 -11.03
N LYS A 278 -2.90 -9.26 -11.52
CA LYS A 278 -4.12 -8.43 -11.43
C LYS A 278 -5.29 -9.05 -12.19
N ALA A 279 -5.05 -9.57 -13.39
CA ALA A 279 -6.06 -10.27 -14.18
C ALA A 279 -6.53 -11.55 -13.47
N ALA A 280 -5.59 -12.37 -12.96
CA ALA A 280 -5.88 -13.60 -12.25
C ALA A 280 -6.68 -13.37 -10.95
N SER A 281 -6.35 -12.33 -10.17
CA SER A 281 -7.10 -11.91 -8.97
C SER A 281 -8.53 -11.48 -9.30
N TYR A 282 -8.72 -10.71 -10.37
CA TYR A 282 -10.05 -10.34 -10.84
C TYR A 282 -10.87 -11.57 -11.25
N LEU A 283 -10.29 -12.47 -12.06
CA LEU A 283 -10.93 -13.73 -12.46
C LEU A 283 -11.26 -14.61 -11.25
N ALA A 284 -10.37 -14.70 -10.25
CA ALA A 284 -10.60 -15.49 -9.04
C ALA A 284 -11.77 -14.94 -8.22
N SER A 285 -12.01 -13.62 -8.26
CA SER A 285 -13.14 -12.99 -7.58
C SER A 285 -14.51 -13.35 -8.17
N ILE A 286 -14.56 -13.66 -9.48
CA ILE A 286 -15.78 -14.02 -10.23
C ILE A 286 -15.87 -15.52 -10.52
N ALA A 287 -14.89 -16.32 -10.10
CA ALA A 287 -14.84 -17.76 -10.38
C ALA A 287 -15.92 -18.57 -9.63
N GLU A 288 -16.60 -18.00 -8.63
CA GLU A 288 -17.78 -18.55 -7.94
C GLU A 288 -17.74 -20.07 -7.67
N GLY A 289 -16.70 -20.53 -6.97
CA GLY A 289 -16.52 -21.94 -6.61
C GLY A 289 -15.70 -22.74 -7.61
N ASN A 290 -15.27 -22.14 -8.72
CA ASN A 290 -14.53 -22.81 -9.78
C ASN A 290 -13.04 -22.47 -9.76
N LEU A 291 -12.26 -23.35 -10.38
CA LEU A 291 -10.86 -23.12 -10.75
C LEU A 291 -10.81 -22.84 -12.26
N ILE A 292 -10.22 -21.72 -12.65
CA ILE A 292 -10.18 -21.24 -14.04
C ILE A 292 -8.73 -21.23 -14.53
N ALA A 293 -8.49 -21.76 -15.71
CA ALA A 293 -7.24 -21.60 -16.45
C ALA A 293 -7.42 -20.47 -17.49
N ALA A 294 -6.59 -19.44 -17.38
CA ALA A 294 -6.44 -18.41 -18.38
C ALA A 294 -5.33 -18.81 -19.37
N HIS A 295 -5.57 -18.63 -20.67
CA HIS A 295 -4.61 -18.81 -21.77
C HIS A 295 -3.94 -20.20 -21.96
N GLY A 296 -4.21 -21.21 -21.13
CA GLY A 296 -3.57 -22.54 -21.23
C GLY A 296 -4.46 -23.64 -21.82
N TYR A 297 -4.41 -23.87 -23.14
CA TYR A 297 -5.23 -24.90 -23.82
C TYR A 297 -4.50 -26.22 -24.14
N SER A 298 -3.18 -26.21 -24.34
CA SER A 298 -2.46 -27.41 -24.83
C SER A 298 -1.92 -28.37 -23.76
N PRO A 299 -1.28 -27.93 -22.65
CA PRO A 299 -0.56 -28.84 -21.75
C PRO A 299 -1.44 -29.68 -20.82
N LEU A 300 -2.66 -29.23 -20.51
CA LEU A 300 -3.52 -29.86 -19.48
C LEU A 300 -4.55 -30.86 -20.04
N SER A 301 -4.83 -30.82 -21.35
CA SER A 301 -5.97 -31.51 -21.96
C SER A 301 -5.94 -33.03 -21.79
N ASP A 302 -4.76 -33.63 -21.65
CA ASP A 302 -4.59 -35.09 -21.50
C ASP A 302 -4.67 -35.57 -20.05
N ARG A 303 -4.78 -34.65 -19.08
CA ARG A 303 -4.67 -34.95 -17.64
C ARG A 303 -5.79 -34.34 -16.79
N VAL A 304 -6.49 -33.35 -17.32
CA VAL A 304 -7.48 -32.52 -16.61
C VAL A 304 -8.75 -32.40 -17.43
N GLU A 305 -9.91 -32.50 -16.77
CA GLU A 305 -11.21 -32.24 -17.38
C GLU A 305 -11.43 -30.73 -17.52
N LEU A 306 -11.44 -30.24 -18.76
CA LEU A 306 -11.61 -28.82 -19.09
C LEU A 306 -13.02 -28.58 -19.64
N GLN A 307 -13.68 -27.53 -19.14
CA GLN A 307 -15.00 -27.08 -19.59
C GLN A 307 -14.90 -25.60 -19.96
N SER A 308 -15.69 -25.13 -20.93
CA SER A 308 -15.70 -23.70 -21.26
C SER A 308 -16.34 -22.90 -20.13
N PHE A 309 -15.62 -21.88 -19.64
CA PHE A 309 -16.14 -20.99 -18.60
C PHE A 309 -16.72 -19.72 -19.23
N HIS A 310 -17.98 -19.44 -18.94
CA HIS A 310 -18.66 -18.23 -19.40
C HIS A 310 -19.06 -17.35 -18.23
N HIS A 311 -18.74 -16.05 -18.32
CA HIS A 311 -19.18 -15.06 -17.33
C HIS A 311 -19.62 -13.78 -18.03
N ALA A 312 -20.73 -13.18 -17.57
CA ALA A 312 -21.36 -12.03 -18.23
C ALA A 312 -20.47 -10.77 -18.29
N LEU A 313 -19.41 -10.71 -17.46
CA LEU A 313 -18.52 -9.56 -17.31
C LEU A 313 -17.17 -9.70 -18.03
N VAL A 314 -16.88 -10.86 -18.65
CA VAL A 314 -15.55 -11.14 -19.25
C VAL A 314 -15.70 -11.86 -20.59
N ASP A 315 -14.90 -11.46 -21.59
CA ASP A 315 -14.81 -12.21 -22.84
C ASP A 315 -14.33 -13.63 -22.54
N SER A 316 -15.21 -14.61 -22.76
CA SER A 316 -15.02 -16.00 -22.36
C SER A 316 -14.05 -16.74 -23.30
N LYS A 317 -13.60 -16.08 -24.38
CA LYS A 317 -12.59 -16.59 -25.29
C LYS A 317 -11.28 -16.79 -24.53
N GLY A 318 -10.88 -18.05 -24.38
CA GLY A 318 -9.60 -18.39 -23.74
C GLY A 318 -9.70 -18.74 -22.25
N LEU A 319 -10.90 -18.77 -21.65
CA LEU A 319 -11.10 -19.17 -20.25
C LEU A 319 -11.66 -20.60 -20.16
N LEU A 320 -10.95 -21.45 -19.43
CA LEU A 320 -11.36 -22.83 -19.20
C LEU A 320 -11.59 -23.08 -17.71
N ARG A 321 -12.76 -23.62 -17.37
CA ARG A 321 -13.02 -24.19 -16.06
C ARG A 321 -12.35 -25.56 -15.95
N ILE A 322 -11.62 -25.76 -14.87
CA ILE A 322 -11.08 -27.06 -14.50
C ILE A 322 -12.10 -27.79 -13.63
N ALA A 323 -12.69 -28.86 -14.15
CA ALA A 323 -13.71 -29.65 -13.47
C ALA A 323 -13.10 -30.72 -12.53
N GLY A 324 -11.93 -31.26 -12.88
CA GLY A 324 -11.26 -32.28 -12.08
C GLY A 324 -10.05 -32.89 -12.78
N LEU A 325 -9.36 -33.78 -12.08
CA LEU A 325 -8.31 -34.63 -12.65
C LEU A 325 -8.95 -35.89 -13.21
N ILE A 326 -8.41 -36.38 -14.33
CA ILE A 326 -8.84 -37.66 -14.94
C ILE A 326 -8.62 -38.84 -13.98
N ASN A 327 -7.62 -38.76 -13.08
CA ASN A 327 -7.42 -39.70 -11.97
C ASN A 327 -7.53 -38.97 -10.60
N PRO A 328 -8.71 -38.97 -9.95
CA PRO A 328 -8.98 -38.15 -8.77
C PRO A 328 -8.59 -38.79 -7.43
N ASP A 329 -8.21 -40.08 -7.39
CA ASP A 329 -8.09 -40.86 -6.15
C ASP A 329 -7.00 -40.34 -5.20
N LEU A 330 -5.84 -40.00 -5.75
CA LEU A 330 -4.71 -39.45 -4.99
C LEU A 330 -5.08 -38.10 -4.35
N LEU A 331 -5.69 -37.20 -5.14
CA LEU A 331 -6.06 -35.86 -4.69
C LEU A 331 -7.23 -35.90 -3.69
N ASN A 332 -8.16 -36.85 -3.83
CA ASN A 332 -9.25 -37.07 -2.87
C ASN A 332 -8.73 -37.54 -1.49
N ASN A 333 -7.75 -38.45 -1.48
CA ASN A 333 -7.15 -38.97 -0.25
C ASN A 333 -6.33 -37.90 0.46
N GLN A 334 -5.52 -37.12 -0.26
CA GLN A 334 -4.77 -35.99 0.29
C GLN A 334 -5.69 -34.91 0.88
N ALA A 335 -6.81 -34.58 0.21
CA ALA A 335 -7.79 -33.65 0.73
C ALA A 335 -8.46 -34.15 2.03
N ARG A 336 -8.63 -35.46 2.23
CA ARG A 336 -9.17 -36.01 3.50
C ARG A 336 -8.14 -35.87 4.62
N GLN A 337 -6.88 -36.20 4.36
CA GLN A 337 -5.80 -36.10 5.35
C GLN A 337 -5.60 -34.66 5.82
N LEU A 338 -5.61 -33.69 4.90
CA LEU A 338 -5.39 -32.27 5.23
C LEU A 338 -6.64 -31.58 5.83
N ALA A 339 -7.84 -32.08 5.57
CA ALA A 339 -9.08 -31.49 6.10
C ALA A 339 -9.38 -31.92 7.55
N THR A 340 -8.92 -33.10 7.97
CA THR A 340 -9.19 -33.68 9.30
C THR A 340 -8.47 -32.87 10.40
N PRO A 341 -9.12 -32.58 11.55
CA PRO A 341 -8.43 -31.93 12.67
C PRO A 341 -7.36 -32.87 13.25
N GLY A 342 -6.14 -32.34 13.42
CA GLY A 342 -5.10 -32.96 14.23
C GLY A 342 -5.28 -32.62 15.70
#